data_AF-G2ZGZ3-F1
#
_entry.id   AF-G2ZGZ3-F1
#
_cell.length_a   1.000
_cell.length_b   1.000
_cell.length_c   1.000
_cell.angle_alpha   90.00
_cell.angle_beta   90.00
_cell.angle_gamma   90.00
#
_symmetry.space_group_name_H-M   'P 1'
#
loop_
_entity.id
_entity.type
_entity.pdbx_description
1 polymer ?
#
loop_
_entity_poly.entity_id
_entity_poly.type
_entity_poly.pdbx_seq_one_letter_code
_entity_poly.pdbx_strand_id
1 'polypeptide(L)'
;ERRHQERMSSVDIDTVMPHDLINAKPAAAAVREFFGSSQLSQFMDQTNPLSEITHKRRLSALGPGGLTRERAGFEVRDVHPTHYGRICPIETPEGPNIGLINSLATHARVNKYGFIESPYRRVVEGKATDEVVYISAMEEAKHVIAQANIDLKDGEIVEELVPGRINGDSQLLTKETVDMMDVSPKQVVSVAAALIPFLENDDANRALMGANMQRQAVPLVQSDAPLVGTGMEAVVAVDSGAVVIARRDGVVEQIDGTRIVVRATGDVDAGRSGVDIYRLSKFQRSNQSTCINQRPIVRVGDEVKAGDVIADGPSTDLGELALG
;
A
#
# COMPACT_ATOMS: atom_id res chain seq x y z
N GLU A 1 31.77 -8.66 17.00
CA GLU A 1 33.20 -8.89 16.68
C GLU A 1 34.12 -8.90 17.91
N ARG A 2 34.14 -7.86 18.76
CA ARG A 2 35.08 -7.75 19.90
C ARG A 2 35.17 -9.00 20.82
N ARG A 3 34.04 -9.53 21.27
CA ARG A 3 34.01 -10.75 22.12
C ARG A 3 34.43 -12.04 21.43
N HIS A 4 34.36 -12.12 20.11
CA HIS A 4 34.77 -13.33 19.38
C HIS A 4 36.28 -13.38 19.22
N GLN A 5 36.91 -12.24 18.92
CA GLN A 5 38.38 -12.12 18.90
C GLN A 5 38.98 -12.41 20.28
N GLU A 6 38.37 -11.89 21.35
CA GLU A 6 38.78 -12.19 22.72
C GLU A 6 38.69 -13.70 23.04
N ARG A 7 37.60 -14.38 22.64
CA ARG A 7 37.44 -15.82 22.85
C ARG A 7 38.36 -16.67 21.96
N MET A 8 38.68 -16.23 20.75
CA MET A 8 39.66 -16.93 19.90
C MET A 8 41.08 -16.85 20.48
N SER A 9 41.43 -15.76 21.18
CA SER A 9 42.75 -15.62 21.82
C SER A 9 42.90 -16.44 23.11
N SER A 10 41.80 -16.91 23.70
CA SER A 10 41.79 -17.55 25.02
C SER A 10 41.56 -19.06 24.99
N VAL A 11 41.22 -19.65 23.85
CA VAL A 11 40.83 -21.07 23.77
C VAL A 11 41.73 -21.81 22.78
N ASP A 12 42.10 -23.04 23.14
CA ASP A 12 43.03 -23.88 22.39
C ASP A 12 42.40 -24.40 21.09
N ILE A 13 43.02 -24.11 19.95
CA ILE A 13 42.42 -24.21 18.61
C ILE A 13 42.04 -25.65 18.24
N ASP A 14 42.74 -26.65 18.79
CA ASP A 14 42.58 -28.06 18.42
C ASP A 14 41.30 -28.72 18.96
N THR A 15 40.58 -28.08 19.89
CA THR A 15 39.41 -28.68 20.56
C THR A 15 38.09 -27.94 20.33
N VAL A 16 38.11 -26.81 19.62
CA VAL A 16 36.97 -25.89 19.59
C VAL A 16 36.16 -26.04 18.31
N MET A 17 34.85 -26.25 18.47
CA MET A 17 33.92 -26.24 17.35
C MET A 17 33.37 -24.82 17.12
N PRO A 18 33.02 -24.43 15.87
CA PRO A 18 32.57 -23.07 15.56
C PRO A 18 31.38 -22.56 16.40
N HIS A 19 30.49 -23.46 16.86
CA HIS A 19 29.34 -23.08 17.67
C HIS A 19 29.73 -22.63 19.09
N ASP A 20 30.88 -23.04 19.62
CA ASP A 20 31.36 -22.64 20.94
C ASP A 20 31.86 -21.19 20.95
N LEU A 21 32.37 -20.73 19.79
CA LEU A 21 32.87 -19.37 19.59
C LEU A 21 31.75 -18.36 19.33
N ILE A 22 30.64 -18.81 18.74
CA ILE A 22 29.50 -17.97 18.38
C ILE A 22 28.56 -17.80 19.58
N ASN A 23 28.22 -16.56 19.91
CA ASN A 23 27.23 -16.23 20.92
C ASN A 23 26.11 -15.45 20.25
N ALA A 24 24.96 -16.09 20.07
CA ALA A 24 23.79 -15.47 19.44
C ALA A 24 23.01 -14.52 20.37
N LYS A 25 23.29 -14.52 21.69
CA LYS A 25 22.52 -13.71 22.67
C LYS A 25 22.52 -12.21 22.35
N PRO A 26 23.65 -11.56 21.98
CA PRO A 26 23.64 -10.13 21.64
C PRO A 26 22.81 -9.84 20.38
N ALA A 27 22.87 -10.70 19.36
CA ALA A 27 22.08 -10.53 18.14
C ALA A 27 20.57 -10.68 18.44
N ALA A 28 20.20 -11.72 19.19
CA ALA A 28 18.81 -11.92 19.61
C ALA A 28 18.29 -10.78 20.51
N ALA A 29 19.15 -10.24 21.38
CA ALA A 29 18.81 -9.10 22.22
C ALA A 29 18.56 -7.84 21.38
N ALA A 30 19.42 -7.53 20.41
CA ALA A 30 19.25 -6.38 19.52
C ALA A 30 17.93 -6.46 18.72
N VAL A 31 17.60 -7.63 18.19
CA VAL A 31 16.33 -7.85 17.48
C VAL A 31 15.14 -7.70 18.42
N ARG A 32 15.21 -8.29 19.62
CA ARG A 32 14.13 -8.19 20.63
C ARG A 32 13.93 -6.75 21.09
N GLU A 33 15.01 -6.01 21.31
CA GLU A 33 14.96 -4.59 21.68
C GLU A 33 14.32 -3.76 20.56
N PHE A 34 14.74 -3.97 19.31
CA PHE A 34 14.15 -3.27 18.18
C PHE A 34 12.63 -3.50 18.08
N PHE A 35 12.16 -4.74 18.09
CA PHE A 35 10.71 -5.01 17.98
C PHE A 35 9.93 -4.68 19.26
N GLY A 36 10.58 -4.69 20.43
CA GLY A 36 9.93 -4.49 21.72
C GLY A 36 9.82 -3.03 22.18
N SER A 37 10.77 -2.16 21.81
CA SER A 37 10.84 -0.78 22.32
C SER A 37 11.10 0.29 21.27
N SER A 38 11.35 -0.05 20.00
CA SER A 38 11.56 0.96 18.95
C SER A 38 10.29 1.78 18.72
N GLN A 39 10.45 3.09 18.56
CA GLN A 39 9.36 4.01 18.19
C GLN A 39 8.74 3.70 16.82
N LEU A 40 9.50 3.05 15.94
CA LEU A 40 9.03 2.63 14.62
C LEU A 40 8.31 1.26 14.66
N SER A 41 8.47 0.49 15.73
CA SER A 41 7.72 -0.76 15.97
C SER A 41 6.39 -0.42 16.65
N GLN A 42 5.39 -0.06 15.85
CA GLN A 42 4.09 0.38 16.33
C GLN A 42 3.09 -0.78 16.42
N PHE A 43 2.20 -0.73 17.41
CA PHE A 43 1.04 -1.62 17.44
C PHE A 43 0.16 -1.34 16.23
N MET A 44 -0.17 -2.39 15.48
CA MET A 44 -0.92 -2.25 14.24
C MET A 44 -2.34 -1.72 14.51
N ASP A 45 -2.68 -0.63 13.85
CA ASP A 45 -4.06 -0.15 13.69
C ASP A 45 -4.89 -1.10 12.82
N GLN A 46 -5.70 -1.92 13.48
CA GLN A 46 -6.58 -2.95 12.92
C GLN A 46 -8.05 -2.64 13.25
N THR A 47 -8.44 -1.37 13.11
CA THR A 47 -9.83 -0.95 13.28
C THR A 47 -10.68 -1.53 12.15
N ASN A 48 -10.23 -1.35 10.90
CA ASN A 48 -10.86 -1.85 9.68
C ASN A 48 -9.79 -2.14 8.59
N PRO A 49 -10.14 -2.74 7.44
CA PRO A 49 -9.15 -3.09 6.41
C PRO A 49 -8.33 -1.89 5.88
N LEU A 50 -8.95 -0.71 5.77
CA LEU A 50 -8.28 0.50 5.31
C LEU A 50 -7.25 1.00 6.34
N SER A 51 -7.57 0.95 7.64
CA SER A 51 -6.64 1.36 8.69
C SER A 51 -5.35 0.55 8.64
N GLU A 52 -5.46 -0.75 8.35
CA GLU A 52 -4.30 -1.64 8.22
C GLU A 52 -3.42 -1.27 7.01
N ILE A 53 -4.01 -1.09 5.83
CA ILE A 53 -3.25 -0.73 4.62
C ILE A 53 -2.55 0.61 4.81
N THR A 54 -3.28 1.64 5.25
CA THR A 54 -2.69 2.95 5.47
C THR A 54 -1.53 2.86 6.46
N HIS A 55 -1.68 2.10 7.55
CA HIS A 55 -0.62 1.99 8.54
C HIS A 55 0.63 1.30 7.99
N LYS A 56 0.47 0.25 7.16
CA LYS A 56 1.57 -0.44 6.47
C LYS A 56 2.27 0.46 5.44
N ARG A 57 1.58 1.47 4.90
CA ARG A 57 2.09 2.43 3.88
C ARG A 57 2.50 3.80 4.45
N ARG A 58 2.55 3.93 5.79
CA ARG A 58 2.88 5.17 6.48
C ARG A 58 4.38 5.44 6.46
N LEU A 59 4.75 6.69 6.21
CA LEU A 59 6.10 7.22 6.31
C LEU A 59 6.21 8.11 7.56
N SER A 60 7.27 7.94 8.33
CA SER A 60 7.55 8.74 9.53
C SER A 60 8.92 9.39 9.42
N ALA A 61 8.97 10.73 9.52
CA ALA A 61 10.20 11.48 9.68
C ALA A 61 10.72 11.46 11.15
N LEU A 62 9.90 10.96 12.08
CA LEU A 62 10.22 10.79 13.49
C LEU A 62 10.86 9.43 13.74
N GLY A 63 11.80 9.35 14.69
CA GLY A 63 12.42 8.11 15.15
C GLY A 63 13.92 8.25 15.39
N PRO A 64 14.61 7.16 15.78
CA PRO A 64 16.06 7.17 15.93
C PRO A 64 16.76 7.60 14.64
N GLY A 65 17.58 8.65 14.71
CA GLY A 65 18.27 9.23 13.53
C GLY A 65 17.39 10.17 12.69
N GLY A 66 16.11 10.34 13.02
CA GLY A 66 15.19 11.28 12.38
C GLY A 66 15.05 12.60 13.14
N LEU A 67 13.93 13.28 12.88
CA LEU A 67 13.58 14.54 13.53
C LEU A 67 12.92 14.30 14.89
N THR A 68 13.10 15.24 15.80
CA THR A 68 12.25 15.37 17.00
C THR A 68 11.17 16.41 16.74
N ARG A 69 10.01 16.29 17.41
CA ARG A 69 8.86 17.19 17.21
C ARG A 69 9.23 18.67 17.41
N GLU A 70 10.10 18.95 18.38
CA GLU A 70 10.54 20.31 18.73
C GLU A 70 11.52 20.91 17.71
N ARG A 71 12.29 20.08 17.02
CA ARG A 71 13.27 20.52 16.00
C ARG A 71 12.70 20.57 14.60
N ALA A 72 11.49 20.05 14.40
CA ALA A 72 10.81 20.05 13.11
C ALA A 72 10.20 21.43 12.82
N GLY A 73 10.95 22.23 12.06
CA GLY A 73 10.51 23.54 11.57
C GLY A 73 9.40 23.47 10.51
N PHE A 74 9.07 24.63 9.94
CA PHE A 74 8.04 24.74 8.92
C PHE A 74 8.44 24.03 7.61
N GLU A 75 9.68 24.22 7.15
CA GLU A 75 10.18 23.70 5.86
C GLU A 75 10.08 22.18 5.72
N VAL A 76 10.23 21.43 6.82
CA VAL A 76 10.15 19.96 6.81
C VAL A 76 8.71 19.43 6.85
N ARG A 77 7.74 20.29 7.17
CA ARG A 77 6.32 19.95 7.24
C ARG A 77 5.56 20.34 5.97
N ASP A 78 6.13 21.22 5.17
CA ASP A 78 5.50 21.75 3.97
C ASP A 78 5.44 20.71 2.84
N VAL A 79 4.50 20.91 1.92
CA VAL A 79 4.34 20.04 0.76
C VAL A 79 5.33 20.49 -0.32
N HIS A 80 6.37 19.69 -0.54
CA HIS A 80 7.34 19.96 -1.59
C HIS A 80 6.82 19.49 -2.96
N PRO A 81 7.11 20.19 -4.08
CA PRO A 81 6.67 19.78 -5.42
C PRO A 81 7.03 18.34 -5.81
N THR A 82 8.18 17.85 -5.33
CA THR A 82 8.63 16.46 -5.58
C THR A 82 7.77 15.39 -4.87
N HIS A 83 6.89 15.77 -3.95
CA HIS A 83 5.92 14.85 -3.35
C HIS A 83 4.91 14.33 -4.36
N TYR A 84 4.69 15.05 -5.47
CA TYR A 84 3.77 14.64 -6.53
C TYR A 84 4.05 13.18 -6.97
N GLY A 85 3.03 12.32 -6.89
CA GLY A 85 3.14 10.91 -7.25
C GLY A 85 3.86 10.01 -6.24
N ARG A 86 4.42 10.57 -5.15
CA ARG A 86 5.29 9.86 -4.19
C ARG A 86 4.71 9.84 -2.79
N ILE A 87 4.36 11.02 -2.27
CA ILE A 87 3.82 11.24 -0.93
C ILE A 87 2.50 11.96 -1.08
N CYS A 88 1.45 11.47 -0.43
CA CYS A 88 0.15 12.10 -0.51
C CYS A 88 0.18 13.48 0.18
N PRO A 89 -0.30 14.56 -0.48
CA PRO A 89 -0.36 15.89 0.12
C PRO A 89 -1.56 16.09 1.05
N ILE A 90 -2.55 15.19 1.01
CA ILE A 90 -3.81 15.29 1.77
C ILE A 90 -3.74 14.47 3.07
N GLU A 91 -3.24 13.23 3.00
CA GLU A 91 -3.28 12.31 4.13
C GLU A 91 -2.11 12.53 5.09
N THR A 92 -2.34 13.37 6.09
CA THR A 92 -1.45 13.58 7.23
C THR A 92 -2.28 13.71 8.52
N PRO A 93 -1.76 13.31 9.70
CA PRO A 93 -2.47 13.50 10.96
C PRO A 93 -2.62 14.98 11.31
N GLU A 94 -3.78 15.34 11.85
CA GLU A 94 -3.99 16.67 12.42
C GLU A 94 -3.16 16.86 13.71
N GLY A 95 -2.83 18.11 14.01
CA GLY A 95 -2.14 18.49 15.24
C GLY A 95 -0.60 18.41 15.16
N PRO A 96 0.10 18.06 16.26
CA PRO A 96 1.56 18.24 16.36
C PRO A 96 2.40 17.46 15.35
N ASN A 97 1.85 16.38 14.78
CA ASN A 97 2.55 15.50 13.83
C ASN A 97 2.28 15.87 12.35
N ILE A 98 1.55 16.94 12.07
CA ILE A 98 1.25 17.38 10.71
C ILE A 98 2.53 17.53 9.87
N GLY A 99 2.55 16.93 8.68
CA GLY A 99 3.68 16.92 7.74
C GLY A 99 4.85 16.01 8.12
N LEU A 100 4.89 15.48 9.35
CA LEU A 100 5.96 14.58 9.82
C LEU A 100 5.60 13.10 9.67
N ILE A 101 4.30 12.83 9.61
CA ILE A 101 3.74 11.52 9.30
C ILE A 101 2.92 11.69 8.03
N ASN A 102 3.35 11.01 6.97
CA ASN A 102 2.70 11.08 5.68
C ASN A 102 2.40 9.66 5.18
N SER A 103 1.61 9.55 4.11
CA SER A 103 1.33 8.27 3.45
C SER A 103 1.94 8.23 2.06
N LEU A 104 2.36 7.05 1.62
CA LEU A 104 2.72 6.83 0.21
C LEU A 104 1.52 7.08 -0.70
N ALA A 105 1.78 7.71 -1.84
CA ALA A 105 0.78 7.86 -2.89
C ALA A 105 0.41 6.49 -3.50
N THR A 106 -0.69 6.43 -4.26
CA THR A 106 -1.30 5.17 -4.72
C THR A 106 -0.34 4.28 -5.50
N HIS A 107 0.36 4.85 -6.49
CA HIS A 107 1.25 4.09 -7.38
C HIS A 107 2.74 4.20 -7.02
N ALA A 108 3.08 4.88 -5.92
CA ALA A 108 4.46 5.07 -5.49
C ALA A 108 5.15 3.74 -5.16
N ARG A 109 6.43 3.63 -5.52
CA ARG A 109 7.30 2.47 -5.19
C ARG A 109 8.60 2.95 -4.57
N VAL A 110 9.21 2.11 -3.72
CA VAL A 110 10.53 2.37 -3.15
C VAL A 110 11.55 1.50 -3.88
N ASN A 111 12.58 2.12 -4.45
CA ASN A 111 13.62 1.40 -5.18
C ASN A 111 14.66 0.77 -4.24
N LYS A 112 15.61 0.01 -4.80
CA LYS A 112 16.68 -0.67 -4.05
C LYS A 112 17.59 0.25 -3.23
N TYR A 113 17.62 1.54 -3.53
CA TYR A 113 18.41 2.54 -2.82
C TYR A 113 17.59 3.33 -1.78
N GLY A 114 16.29 3.08 -1.67
CA GLY A 114 15.39 3.75 -0.73
C GLY A 114 14.74 5.03 -1.28
N PHE A 115 14.88 5.35 -2.56
CA PHE A 115 14.18 6.49 -3.17
C PHE A 115 12.77 6.11 -3.58
N ILE A 116 11.82 7.04 -3.40
CA ILE A 116 10.44 6.87 -3.84
C ILE A 116 10.35 7.28 -5.32
N GLU A 117 9.78 6.42 -6.13
CA GLU A 117 9.58 6.58 -7.57
C GLU A 117 8.08 6.64 -7.89
N SER A 118 7.73 7.44 -8.89
CA SER A 118 6.37 7.55 -9.44
C SER A 118 6.38 7.04 -10.89
N PRO A 119 5.31 6.38 -11.35
CA PRO A 119 5.22 5.92 -12.72
C PRO A 119 4.83 7.04 -13.69
N TYR A 120 5.37 6.96 -14.90
CA TYR A 120 5.09 7.87 -16.01
C TYR A 120 5.05 7.11 -17.34
N ARG A 121 4.18 7.51 -18.26
CA ARG A 121 4.17 7.01 -19.64
C ARG A 121 5.20 7.77 -20.46
N ARG A 122 5.98 7.06 -21.27
CA ARG A 122 6.90 7.71 -22.22
C ARG A 122 6.12 8.31 -23.39
N VAL A 123 6.45 9.53 -23.78
CA VAL A 123 5.93 10.20 -24.98
C VAL A 123 7.05 10.27 -26.02
N VAL A 124 6.77 9.83 -27.24
CA VAL A 124 7.72 9.84 -28.36
C VAL A 124 7.04 10.54 -29.53
N GLU A 125 7.64 11.61 -30.03
CA GLU A 125 7.13 12.39 -31.18
C GLU A 125 5.66 12.82 -30.99
N GLY A 126 5.30 13.29 -29.79
CA GLY A 126 3.92 13.73 -29.47
C GLY A 126 2.92 12.58 -29.26
N LYS A 127 3.39 11.33 -29.26
CA LYS A 127 2.57 10.13 -29.02
C LYS A 127 2.89 9.47 -27.69
N ALA A 128 1.91 9.39 -26.80
CA ALA A 128 1.99 8.64 -25.55
C ALA A 128 2.02 7.13 -25.84
N THR A 129 3.07 6.46 -25.35
CA THR A 129 3.25 5.01 -25.47
C THR A 129 2.65 4.27 -24.28
N ASP A 130 2.56 2.94 -24.37
CA ASP A 130 2.15 2.08 -23.25
C ASP A 130 3.32 1.69 -22.32
N GLU A 131 4.53 2.18 -22.61
CA GLU A 131 5.70 1.98 -21.74
C GLU A 131 5.58 2.87 -20.50
N VAL A 132 5.44 2.23 -19.33
CA VAL A 132 5.43 2.90 -18.03
C VAL A 132 6.80 2.75 -17.37
N VAL A 133 7.42 3.89 -17.05
CA VAL A 133 8.73 3.97 -16.38
C VAL A 133 8.57 4.60 -15.01
N TYR A 134 9.19 4.00 -14.00
CA TYR A 134 9.29 4.56 -12.66
C TYR A 134 10.51 5.47 -12.58
N ILE A 135 10.30 6.73 -12.20
CA ILE A 135 11.40 7.71 -12.10
C ILE A 135 11.46 8.35 -10.72
N SER A 136 12.68 8.59 -10.28
CA SER A 136 12.98 9.29 -9.03
C SER A 136 12.74 10.81 -9.16
N ALA A 137 12.66 11.52 -8.03
CA ALA A 137 12.49 12.97 -8.04
C ALA A 137 13.64 13.72 -8.76
N MET A 138 14.85 13.17 -8.71
CA MET A 138 16.04 13.75 -9.36
C MET A 138 16.02 13.58 -10.88
N GLU A 139 15.43 12.48 -11.36
CA GLU A 139 15.26 12.23 -12.80
C GLU A 139 14.07 13.00 -13.35
N GLU A 140 12.98 13.12 -12.58
CA GLU A 140 11.80 13.90 -12.95
C GLU A 140 12.14 15.34 -13.35
N ALA A 141 13.07 15.99 -12.64
CA ALA A 141 13.50 17.36 -12.92
C ALA A 141 14.10 17.56 -14.32
N LYS A 142 14.49 16.48 -15.01
CA LYS A 142 15.10 16.52 -16.36
C LYS A 142 14.08 16.37 -17.48
N HIS A 143 12.82 16.08 -17.15
CA HIS A 143 11.78 15.76 -18.11
C HIS A 143 10.65 16.80 -18.09
N VAL A 144 10.02 16.95 -19.24
CA VAL A 144 8.81 17.75 -19.42
C VAL A 144 7.60 16.81 -19.34
N ILE A 145 6.73 17.02 -18.36
CA ILE A 145 5.66 16.07 -18.03
C ILE A 145 4.28 16.67 -18.28
N ALA A 146 3.47 16.04 -19.13
CA ALA A 146 2.08 16.41 -19.33
C ALA A 146 1.13 15.71 -18.33
N GLN A 147 -0.02 16.34 -18.05
CA GLN A 147 -1.03 15.80 -17.14
C GLN A 147 -1.76 14.57 -17.73
N ALA A 148 -2.37 13.76 -16.87
CA ALA A 148 -3.05 12.52 -17.26
C ALA A 148 -4.39 12.74 -17.96
N ASN A 149 -5.01 13.91 -17.80
CA ASN A 149 -6.35 14.25 -18.27
C ASN A 149 -6.36 14.93 -19.66
N ILE A 150 -5.21 15.02 -20.33
CA ILE A 150 -5.14 15.59 -21.68
C ILE A 150 -5.81 14.65 -22.69
N ASP A 151 -6.43 15.22 -23.72
CA ASP A 151 -7.08 14.45 -24.76
C ASP A 151 -6.05 13.78 -25.69
N LEU A 152 -6.20 12.46 -25.83
CA LEU A 152 -5.39 11.63 -26.73
C LEU A 152 -6.26 11.00 -27.81
N LYS A 153 -5.79 11.03 -29.06
CA LYS A 153 -6.40 10.30 -30.17
C LYS A 153 -5.42 9.27 -30.71
N ASP A 154 -5.75 7.98 -30.58
CA ASP A 154 -4.85 6.86 -30.96
C ASP A 154 -3.44 6.96 -30.31
N GLY A 155 -3.38 7.58 -29.12
CA GLY A 155 -2.15 7.86 -28.37
C GLY A 155 -1.48 9.20 -28.71
N GLU A 156 -1.89 9.90 -29.76
CA GLU A 156 -1.35 11.21 -30.12
C GLU A 156 -2.03 12.33 -29.32
N ILE A 157 -1.24 13.29 -28.84
CA ILE A 157 -1.75 14.49 -28.15
C ILE A 157 -2.51 15.35 -29.15
N VAL A 158 -3.79 15.60 -28.87
CA VAL A 158 -4.69 16.31 -29.79
C VAL A 158 -4.41 17.82 -29.81
N GLU A 159 -4.20 18.40 -28.64
CA GLU A 159 -4.00 19.85 -28.49
C GLU A 159 -2.54 20.26 -28.72
N GLU A 160 -2.32 21.44 -29.30
CA GLU A 160 -0.97 21.99 -29.50
C GLU A 160 -0.32 22.41 -28.18
N LEU A 161 -1.13 22.97 -27.26
CA LEU A 161 -0.73 23.42 -25.94
C LEU A 161 -1.45 22.60 -24.88
N VAL A 162 -0.70 21.86 -24.07
CA VAL A 162 -1.24 21.00 -23.02
C VAL A 162 -0.75 21.43 -21.63
N PRO A 163 -1.56 21.25 -20.58
CA PRO A 163 -1.11 21.49 -19.22
C PRO A 163 -0.07 20.45 -18.81
N GLY A 164 0.98 20.92 -18.17
CA GLY A 164 1.99 20.04 -17.59
C GLY A 164 2.94 20.78 -16.68
N ARG A 165 4.08 20.15 -16.41
CA ARG A 165 5.08 20.64 -15.47
C ARG A 165 6.50 20.47 -16.00
N ILE A 166 7.35 21.45 -15.66
CA ILE A 166 8.81 21.36 -15.82
C ILE A 166 9.42 21.68 -14.46
N ASN A 167 10.24 20.77 -13.93
CA ASN A 167 10.92 20.96 -12.65
C ASN A 167 9.97 21.33 -11.48
N GLY A 168 8.73 20.83 -11.51
CA GLY A 168 7.70 21.09 -10.50
C GLY A 168 6.82 22.32 -10.76
N ASP A 169 7.20 23.20 -11.68
CA ASP A 169 6.42 24.38 -12.02
C ASP A 169 5.36 24.06 -13.08
N SER A 170 4.11 24.43 -12.81
CA SER A 170 2.98 24.18 -13.71
C SER A 170 2.90 25.25 -14.80
N GLN A 171 2.85 24.82 -16.07
CA GLN A 171 2.73 25.70 -17.22
C GLN A 171 2.11 25.00 -18.43
N LEU A 172 1.78 25.77 -19.47
CA LEU A 172 1.36 25.22 -20.75
C LEU A 172 2.58 24.83 -21.58
N LEU A 173 2.55 23.62 -22.12
CA LEU A 173 3.65 22.99 -22.86
C LEU A 173 3.22 22.75 -24.30
N THR A 174 4.14 22.89 -25.24
CA THR A 174 3.87 22.45 -26.62
C THR A 174 3.98 20.93 -26.70
N LYS A 175 3.08 20.28 -27.45
CA LYS A 175 3.07 18.80 -27.58
C LYS A 175 4.42 18.19 -27.99
N GLU A 176 5.23 18.95 -28.74
CA GLU A 176 6.55 18.54 -29.24
C GLU A 176 7.62 18.49 -28.13
N THR A 177 7.43 19.26 -27.05
CA THR A 177 8.39 19.32 -25.94
C THR A 177 8.08 18.32 -24.83
N VAL A 178 6.94 17.63 -24.90
CA VAL A 178 6.52 16.67 -23.88
C VAL A 178 7.31 15.37 -24.02
N ASP A 179 8.05 15.01 -22.96
CA ASP A 179 8.82 13.77 -22.90
C ASP A 179 8.05 12.62 -22.24
N MET A 180 7.21 12.97 -21.27
CA MET A 180 6.54 12.02 -20.38
C MET A 180 5.12 12.49 -20.07
N MET A 181 4.26 11.57 -19.67
CA MET A 181 2.88 11.85 -19.28
C MET A 181 2.52 11.11 -17.99
N ASP A 182 1.75 11.74 -17.14
CA ASP A 182 1.16 11.12 -15.94
C ASP A 182 0.33 9.87 -16.30
N VAL A 183 0.34 8.84 -15.45
CA VAL A 183 -0.40 7.58 -15.73
C VAL A 183 -1.87 7.69 -15.36
N SER A 184 -2.16 8.33 -14.21
CA SER A 184 -3.51 8.41 -13.66
C SER A 184 -3.64 9.59 -12.71
N PRO A 185 -4.78 10.30 -12.66
CA PRO A 185 -5.03 11.31 -11.63
C PRO A 185 -4.91 10.76 -10.20
N LYS A 186 -5.23 9.47 -9.99
CA LYS A 186 -5.14 8.80 -8.68
C LYS A 186 -3.70 8.64 -8.18
N GLN A 187 -2.70 8.82 -9.04
CA GLN A 187 -1.29 8.68 -8.65
C GLN A 187 -0.85 9.73 -7.62
N VAL A 188 -1.53 10.88 -7.54
CA VAL A 188 -1.14 12.01 -6.68
C VAL A 188 -1.56 11.80 -5.23
N VAL A 189 -2.65 11.07 -5.01
CA VAL A 189 -3.28 10.91 -3.70
C VAL A 189 -2.97 9.55 -3.09
N SER A 190 -3.21 9.39 -1.79
CA SER A 190 -3.08 8.10 -1.11
C SER A 190 -4.29 7.22 -1.37
N VAL A 191 -4.20 5.96 -0.94
CA VAL A 191 -5.29 4.99 -1.02
C VAL A 191 -6.55 5.48 -0.28
N ALA A 192 -6.41 6.09 0.90
CA ALA A 192 -7.54 6.59 1.67
C ALA A 192 -8.20 7.81 1.02
N ALA A 193 -7.41 8.72 0.46
CA ALA A 193 -7.94 9.87 -0.28
C ALA A 193 -8.57 9.45 -1.62
N ALA A 194 -8.04 8.42 -2.29
CA ALA A 194 -8.59 7.88 -3.53
C ALA A 194 -9.96 7.20 -3.36
N LEU A 195 -10.38 6.89 -2.12
CA LEU A 195 -11.72 6.36 -1.80
C LEU A 195 -12.79 7.46 -1.68
N ILE A 196 -12.42 8.74 -1.72
CA ILE A 196 -13.38 9.84 -1.63
C ILE A 196 -13.93 10.13 -3.04
N PRO A 197 -15.22 9.90 -3.31
CA PRO A 197 -15.82 10.30 -4.58
C PRO A 197 -15.92 11.81 -4.67
N PHE A 198 -15.78 12.36 -5.89
CA PHE A 198 -15.86 13.80 -6.16
C PHE A 198 -14.83 14.66 -5.40
N LEU A 199 -13.66 14.08 -5.09
CA LEU A 199 -12.57 14.72 -4.35
C LEU A 199 -12.18 16.09 -4.92
N GLU A 200 -12.29 16.28 -6.23
CA GLU A 200 -12.02 17.54 -6.92
C GLU A 200 -12.96 18.70 -6.55
N ASN A 201 -14.11 18.39 -5.93
CA ASN A 201 -15.08 19.38 -5.45
C ASN A 201 -14.95 19.67 -3.95
N ASP A 202 -14.07 18.95 -3.25
CA ASP A 202 -13.84 19.10 -1.82
C ASP A 202 -12.63 19.98 -1.53
N ASP A 203 -12.72 20.81 -0.48
CA ASP A 203 -11.57 21.53 0.05
C ASP A 203 -10.53 20.54 0.63
N ALA A 204 -9.24 20.84 0.44
CA ALA A 204 -8.16 19.95 0.87
C ALA A 204 -8.18 19.64 2.37
N ASN A 205 -8.57 20.59 3.23
CA ASN A 205 -8.65 20.33 4.68
C ASN A 205 -9.80 19.38 5.02
N ARG A 206 -10.89 19.42 4.25
CA ARG A 206 -12.03 18.53 4.44
C ARG A 206 -11.76 17.14 3.89
N ALA A 207 -11.09 17.05 2.74
CA ALA A 207 -10.59 15.79 2.22
C ALA A 207 -9.62 15.11 3.21
N LEU A 208 -8.73 15.87 3.86
CA LEU A 208 -7.84 15.38 4.92
C LEU A 208 -8.62 14.76 6.07
N MET A 209 -9.63 15.48 6.58
CA MET A 209 -10.50 14.97 7.64
C MET A 209 -11.22 13.70 7.20
N GLY A 210 -11.80 13.69 5.99
CA GLY A 210 -12.50 12.54 5.41
C GLY A 210 -11.60 11.30 5.32
N ALA A 211 -10.40 11.43 4.76
CA ALA A 211 -9.43 10.34 4.67
C ALA A 211 -9.02 9.80 6.05
N ASN A 212 -8.87 10.68 7.04
CA ASN A 212 -8.54 10.29 8.42
C ASN A 212 -9.72 9.62 9.16
N MET A 213 -10.96 10.05 8.89
CA MET A 213 -12.16 9.51 9.52
C MET A 213 -12.49 8.10 9.01
N GLN A 214 -12.25 7.79 7.73
CA GLN A 214 -12.48 6.44 7.18
C GLN A 214 -11.71 5.35 7.96
N ARG A 215 -10.50 5.66 8.45
CA ARG A 215 -9.67 4.72 9.24
C ARG A 215 -10.23 4.43 10.64
N GLN A 216 -11.18 5.23 11.10
CA GLN A 216 -11.81 5.10 12.41
C GLN A 216 -13.18 4.41 12.33
N ALA A 217 -13.67 4.12 11.11
CA ALA A 217 -14.94 3.44 10.91
C ALA A 217 -14.91 2.05 11.53
N VAL A 218 -15.88 1.77 12.41
CA VAL A 218 -15.95 0.50 13.14
C VAL A 218 -16.67 -0.54 12.28
N PRO A 219 -16.18 -1.80 12.21
CA PRO A 219 -16.86 -2.86 11.48
C PRO A 219 -18.27 -3.11 12.00
N LEU A 220 -19.24 -3.09 11.09
CA LEU A 220 -20.65 -3.34 11.38
C LEU A 220 -20.96 -4.84 11.35
N VAL A 221 -22.12 -5.22 11.91
CA VAL A 221 -22.63 -6.60 11.81
C VAL A 221 -23.05 -6.90 10.37
N GLN A 222 -23.62 -5.92 9.70
CA GLN A 222 -23.96 -5.92 8.28
C GLN A 222 -23.43 -4.62 7.70
N SER A 223 -22.57 -4.75 6.69
CA SER A 223 -21.97 -3.66 5.95
C SER A 223 -22.48 -3.77 4.52
N ASP A 224 -22.81 -2.65 3.89
CA ASP A 224 -23.23 -2.61 2.49
C ASP A 224 -22.19 -1.80 1.70
N ALA A 225 -21.84 -2.25 0.49
CA ALA A 225 -20.92 -1.51 -0.37
C ALA A 225 -21.49 -0.12 -0.72
N PRO A 226 -20.64 0.91 -0.91
CA PRO A 226 -21.11 2.25 -1.23
C PRO A 226 -21.82 2.26 -2.59
N LEU A 227 -23.00 2.89 -2.65
CA LEU A 227 -23.75 3.06 -3.91
C LEU A 227 -22.99 3.94 -4.92
N VAL A 228 -22.12 4.83 -4.43
CA VAL A 228 -21.24 5.68 -5.24
C VAL A 228 -19.82 5.45 -4.75
N GLY A 229 -19.06 4.65 -5.50
CA GLY A 229 -17.66 4.32 -5.22
C GLY A 229 -16.68 4.94 -6.22
N THR A 230 -15.39 4.75 -5.98
CA THR A 230 -14.30 5.24 -6.85
C THR A 230 -13.62 4.12 -7.65
N GLY A 231 -13.97 2.86 -7.39
CA GLY A 231 -13.32 1.67 -7.92
C GLY A 231 -12.02 1.31 -7.19
N MET A 232 -11.77 1.92 -6.03
CA MET A 232 -10.62 1.63 -5.18
C MET A 232 -10.95 0.61 -4.07
N GLU A 233 -12.24 0.42 -3.81
CA GLU A 233 -12.82 -0.39 -2.74
C GLU A 233 -12.41 -1.86 -2.87
N ALA A 234 -12.57 -2.46 -4.06
CA ALA A 234 -12.21 -3.84 -4.33
C ALA A 234 -10.71 -4.11 -4.11
N VAL A 235 -9.86 -3.19 -4.58
CA VAL A 235 -8.41 -3.31 -4.41
C VAL A 235 -8.02 -3.20 -2.95
N VAL A 236 -8.64 -2.29 -2.18
CA VAL A 236 -8.38 -2.18 -0.74
C VAL A 236 -8.82 -3.43 0.01
N ALA A 237 -9.99 -3.99 -0.31
CA ALA A 237 -10.46 -5.23 0.30
C ALA A 237 -9.48 -6.40 0.04
N VAL A 238 -9.03 -6.54 -1.20
CA VAL A 238 -8.06 -7.58 -1.63
C VAL A 238 -6.67 -7.37 -1.02
N ASP A 239 -6.07 -6.20 -1.20
CA ASP A 239 -4.68 -5.93 -0.80
C ASP A 239 -4.51 -5.81 0.72
N SER A 240 -5.58 -5.57 1.46
CA SER A 240 -5.55 -5.55 2.94
C SER A 240 -5.32 -6.95 3.50
N GLY A 241 -5.70 -7.99 2.76
CA GLY A 241 -5.78 -9.37 3.24
C GLY A 241 -6.99 -9.65 4.13
N ALA A 242 -7.99 -8.75 4.16
CA ALA A 242 -9.22 -8.95 4.93
C ALA A 242 -10.11 -10.05 4.32
N VAL A 243 -10.16 -10.10 2.98
CA VAL A 243 -10.93 -11.08 2.21
C VAL A 243 -10.13 -12.36 1.95
N VAL A 244 -10.82 -13.45 1.64
CA VAL A 244 -10.21 -14.72 1.26
C VAL A 244 -10.26 -14.87 -0.25
N ILE A 245 -9.10 -15.14 -0.86
CA ILE A 245 -8.93 -15.22 -2.31
C ILE A 245 -8.65 -16.66 -2.73
N ALA A 246 -9.27 -17.11 -3.81
CA ALA A 246 -9.01 -18.39 -4.43
C ALA A 246 -7.58 -18.43 -5.02
N ARG A 247 -6.81 -19.44 -4.64
CA ARG A 247 -5.41 -19.61 -5.09
C ARG A 247 -5.30 -20.20 -6.49
N ARG A 248 -6.30 -20.98 -6.89
CA ARG A 248 -6.33 -21.80 -8.10
C ARG A 248 -7.76 -21.85 -8.63
N ASP A 249 -7.87 -22.11 -9.92
CA ASP A 249 -9.15 -22.40 -10.56
C ASP A 249 -9.73 -23.68 -9.96
N GLY A 250 -11.04 -23.70 -9.74
CA GLY A 250 -11.71 -24.84 -9.13
C GLY A 250 -13.21 -24.71 -9.01
N VAL A 251 -13.81 -25.75 -8.44
CA VAL A 251 -15.24 -25.79 -8.12
C VAL A 251 -15.40 -25.89 -6.62
N VAL A 252 -16.27 -25.06 -6.05
CA VAL A 252 -16.58 -25.08 -4.62
C VAL A 252 -17.34 -26.37 -4.30
N GLU A 253 -16.71 -27.25 -3.51
CA GLU A 253 -17.27 -28.57 -3.17
C GLU A 253 -18.04 -28.55 -1.85
N GLN A 254 -17.52 -27.83 -0.86
CA GLN A 254 -18.15 -27.74 0.45
C GLN A 254 -17.94 -26.37 1.06
N ILE A 255 -18.98 -25.83 1.68
CA ILE A 255 -18.94 -24.61 2.47
C ILE A 255 -19.44 -24.92 3.87
N ASP A 256 -18.72 -24.41 4.86
CA ASP A 256 -19.12 -24.38 6.26
C ASP A 256 -18.86 -22.96 6.81
N GLY A 257 -19.45 -22.63 7.95
CA GLY A 257 -19.24 -21.35 8.62
C GLY A 257 -17.79 -21.09 9.03
N THR A 258 -16.93 -22.12 9.02
CA THR A 258 -15.51 -22.03 9.42
C THR A 258 -14.52 -22.32 8.30
N ARG A 259 -14.98 -22.88 7.17
CA ARG A 259 -14.09 -23.27 6.06
C ARG A 259 -14.80 -23.36 4.72
N ILE A 260 -14.06 -23.13 3.65
CA ILE A 260 -14.47 -23.35 2.27
C ILE A 260 -13.52 -24.39 1.66
N VAL A 261 -14.08 -25.37 0.97
CA VAL A 261 -13.34 -26.45 0.31
C VAL A 261 -13.56 -26.31 -1.19
N VAL A 262 -12.47 -26.06 -1.92
CA VAL A 262 -12.47 -25.91 -3.38
C VAL A 262 -11.69 -27.07 -3.98
N ARG A 263 -12.33 -27.82 -4.87
CA ARG A 263 -11.66 -28.84 -5.67
C ARG A 263 -11.02 -28.15 -6.86
N ALA A 264 -9.69 -28.24 -6.96
CA ALA A 264 -8.94 -27.60 -8.02
C ALA A 264 -9.27 -28.24 -9.38
N THR A 265 -9.44 -27.42 -10.41
CA THR A 265 -9.61 -27.84 -11.80
C THR A 265 -8.35 -27.50 -12.59
N GLY A 266 -7.70 -28.49 -13.20
CA GLY A 266 -6.46 -28.32 -13.98
C GLY A 266 -5.46 -29.46 -13.77
N ASP A 267 -4.25 -29.32 -14.31
CA ASP A 267 -3.13 -30.26 -14.09
C ASP A 267 -2.66 -30.18 -12.63
N VAL A 268 -3.26 -31.02 -11.79
CA VAL A 268 -2.81 -31.22 -10.42
C VAL A 268 -1.53 -32.06 -10.46
N ASP A 269 -0.40 -31.46 -10.10
CA ASP A 269 0.86 -32.20 -9.91
C ASP A 269 0.60 -33.45 -9.06
N ALA A 270 1.13 -34.61 -9.48
CA ALA A 270 0.88 -35.91 -8.85
C ALA A 270 1.26 -35.99 -7.34
N GLY A 271 1.93 -34.97 -6.79
CA GLY A 271 2.27 -34.84 -5.36
C GLY A 271 1.49 -33.78 -4.59
N ARG A 272 0.52 -33.07 -5.20
CA ARG A 272 -0.28 -32.02 -4.54
C ARG A 272 -1.70 -32.50 -4.27
N SER A 273 -2.28 -32.04 -3.16
CA SER A 273 -3.70 -32.21 -2.88
C SER A 273 -4.52 -31.53 -4.00
N GLY A 274 -5.44 -32.29 -4.61
CA GLY A 274 -6.42 -31.78 -5.57
C GLY A 274 -7.54 -30.94 -4.93
N VAL A 275 -7.45 -30.70 -3.62
CA VAL A 275 -8.41 -29.94 -2.84
C VAL A 275 -7.67 -28.85 -2.05
N ASP A 276 -8.17 -27.62 -2.16
CA ASP A 276 -7.76 -26.46 -1.38
C ASP A 276 -8.76 -26.20 -0.25
N ILE A 277 -8.26 -26.12 0.98
CA ILE A 277 -9.07 -25.83 2.18
C ILE A 277 -8.72 -24.45 2.69
N TYR A 278 -9.69 -23.55 2.65
CA TYR A 278 -9.61 -22.18 3.15
C TYR A 278 -10.27 -22.12 4.52
N ARG A 279 -9.53 -21.76 5.56
CA ARG A 279 -10.09 -21.60 6.92
C ARG A 279 -10.46 -20.13 7.13
N LEU A 280 -11.68 -19.91 7.61
CA LEU A 280 -12.21 -18.58 7.87
C LEU A 280 -11.94 -18.17 9.32
N SER A 281 -11.52 -16.92 9.52
CA SER A 281 -11.42 -16.31 10.84
C SER A 281 -12.81 -15.99 11.38
N LYS A 282 -13.18 -16.52 12.55
CA LYS A 282 -14.50 -16.32 13.17
C LYS A 282 -14.37 -15.64 14.52
N PHE A 283 -15.05 -14.50 14.68
CA PHE A 283 -15.18 -13.76 15.94
C PHE A 283 -13.85 -13.53 16.67
N GLN A 284 -12.79 -13.24 15.91
CA GLN A 284 -11.49 -12.91 16.51
C GLN A 284 -11.47 -11.45 16.96
N ARG A 285 -10.82 -11.17 18.08
CA ARG A 285 -10.67 -9.80 18.58
C ARG A 285 -9.49 -9.12 17.89
N SER A 286 -9.70 -7.92 17.35
CA SER A 286 -8.62 -7.08 16.81
C SER A 286 -7.83 -6.35 17.92
N ASN A 287 -6.73 -5.70 17.56
CA ASN A 287 -5.96 -4.85 18.49
C ASN A 287 -6.80 -3.72 19.10
N GLN A 288 -7.77 -3.19 18.36
CA GLN A 288 -8.68 -2.11 18.80
C GLN A 288 -9.96 -2.66 19.44
N SER A 289 -10.00 -3.97 19.75
CA SER A 289 -11.16 -4.64 20.35
C SER A 289 -12.42 -4.66 19.48
N THR A 290 -12.25 -4.53 18.16
CA THR A 290 -13.29 -4.81 17.16
C THR A 290 -13.32 -6.31 16.83
N CYS A 291 -14.29 -6.73 16.00
CA CYS A 291 -14.51 -8.12 15.62
C CYS A 291 -14.03 -8.39 14.19
N ILE A 292 -13.10 -9.33 14.04
CA ILE A 292 -12.66 -9.88 12.76
C ILE A 292 -13.48 -11.15 12.50
N ASN A 293 -14.34 -11.10 11.49
CA ASN A 293 -15.23 -12.18 11.12
C ASN A 293 -15.31 -12.30 9.61
N GLN A 294 -14.94 -13.47 9.09
CA GLN A 294 -15.03 -13.79 7.68
C GLN A 294 -16.31 -14.58 7.37
N ARG A 295 -16.90 -14.31 6.20
CA ARG A 295 -18.15 -14.90 5.74
C ARG A 295 -18.01 -15.37 4.29
N PRO A 296 -18.36 -16.63 3.97
CA PRO A 296 -18.32 -17.10 2.59
C PRO A 296 -19.32 -16.33 1.74
N ILE A 297 -18.92 -15.96 0.51
CA ILE A 297 -19.81 -15.29 -0.47
C ILE A 297 -20.20 -16.22 -1.63
N VAL A 298 -19.39 -17.24 -1.88
CA VAL A 298 -19.66 -18.28 -2.88
C VAL A 298 -20.70 -19.30 -2.39
N ARG A 299 -21.24 -20.08 -3.33
CA ARG A 299 -22.15 -21.20 -3.09
C ARG A 299 -21.51 -22.52 -3.51
N VAL A 300 -22.01 -23.62 -2.96
CA VAL A 300 -21.56 -24.96 -3.35
C VAL A 300 -21.94 -25.20 -4.82
N GLY A 301 -20.97 -25.60 -5.62
CA GLY A 301 -21.10 -25.79 -7.06
C GLY A 301 -20.59 -24.62 -7.91
N ASP A 302 -20.26 -23.46 -7.31
CA ASP A 302 -19.73 -22.32 -8.06
C ASP A 302 -18.32 -22.63 -8.61
N GLU A 303 -18.08 -22.20 -9.85
CA GLU A 303 -16.76 -22.18 -10.47
C GLU A 303 -16.02 -20.91 -10.06
N VAL A 304 -14.81 -21.06 -9.52
CA VAL A 304 -13.95 -19.96 -9.07
C VAL A 304 -12.64 -19.97 -9.85
N LYS A 305 -12.12 -18.79 -10.16
CA LYS A 305 -10.79 -18.62 -10.76
C LYS A 305 -9.77 -18.18 -9.74
N ALA A 306 -8.50 -18.43 -10.05
CA ALA A 306 -7.39 -17.88 -9.29
C ALA A 306 -7.50 -16.34 -9.25
N GLY A 307 -7.56 -15.78 -8.04
CA GLY A 307 -7.76 -14.35 -7.81
C GLY A 307 -9.18 -13.95 -7.42
N ASP A 308 -10.17 -14.82 -7.55
CA ASP A 308 -11.55 -14.51 -7.15
C ASP A 308 -11.69 -14.44 -5.63
N VAL A 309 -12.48 -13.49 -5.14
CA VAL A 309 -12.84 -13.40 -3.72
C VAL A 309 -13.89 -14.46 -3.40
N ILE A 310 -13.62 -15.30 -2.41
CA ILE A 310 -14.51 -16.41 -2.00
C ILE A 310 -15.13 -16.20 -0.61
N ALA A 311 -14.55 -15.32 0.20
CA ALA A 311 -15.14 -14.91 1.47
C ALA A 311 -14.80 -13.45 1.78
N ASP A 312 -15.80 -12.73 2.27
CA ASP A 312 -15.64 -11.40 2.82
C ASP A 312 -15.03 -11.44 4.23
N GLY A 313 -14.38 -10.34 4.60
CA GLY A 313 -13.84 -10.06 5.92
C GLY A 313 -14.67 -9.04 6.71
N PRO A 314 -14.08 -8.42 7.75
CA PRO A 314 -14.71 -7.31 8.44
C PRO A 314 -14.76 -6.07 7.52
N SER A 315 -15.89 -5.34 7.53
CA SER A 315 -16.09 -4.14 6.71
C SER A 315 -15.88 -4.38 5.20
N THR A 316 -16.35 -5.51 4.68
CA THR A 316 -16.36 -5.79 3.25
C THR A 316 -17.70 -6.40 2.83
N ASP A 317 -18.12 -6.11 1.61
CA ASP A 317 -19.32 -6.64 0.99
C ASP A 317 -19.02 -7.00 -0.47
N LEU A 318 -19.22 -8.28 -0.84
CA LEU A 318 -18.96 -8.84 -2.17
C LEU A 318 -17.55 -8.55 -2.71
N GLY A 319 -16.54 -8.57 -1.84
CA GLY A 319 -15.16 -8.29 -2.20
C GLY A 319 -14.81 -6.80 -2.31
N GLU A 320 -15.72 -5.89 -1.94
CA GLU A 320 -15.48 -4.45 -1.88
C GLU A 320 -15.39 -3.96 -0.43
N LEU A 321 -14.68 -2.86 -0.20
CA LEU A 321 -14.63 -2.19 1.10
C LEU A 321 -15.99 -1.55 1.43
N ALA A 322 -16.56 -1.92 2.58
CA ALA A 322 -17.86 -1.48 3.06
C ALA A 322 -17.76 -1.00 4.51
N LEU A 323 -17.47 0.29 4.69
CA LEU A 323 -17.18 0.88 6.01
C LEU A 323 -18.42 1.29 6.80
N GLY A 324 -19.60 1.41 6.17
CA GLY A 324 -20.82 1.89 6.81
C GLY A 324 -22.05 1.82 5.93
#